data_AF-A0A0C2HDZ7-F1
#
_entry.id   AF-A0A0C2HDZ7-F1
#
_cell.length_a   1.000
_cell.length_b   1.000
_cell.length_c   1.000
_cell.angle_alpha   90.00
_cell.angle_beta   90.00
_cell.angle_gamma   90.00
#
_symmetry.space_group_name_H-M   'P 1'
#
loop_
_entity.id
_entity.type
_entity.pdbx_description
1 polymer ?
#
loop_
_entity_poly.entity_id
_entity_poly.type
_entity_poly.pdbx_seq_one_letter_code
_entity_poly.pdbx_strand_id
1 'polypeptide(L)'
;MKDKGFMLVDSLLAMLIFGIIISVLMPAVMMLEQTMTESEEALEFNRRLYLEILSHEDFEAFRRSTSSYMIHDNRICSIKNEKRCAYFE
;
A
#
# COMPACT_ATOMS: atom_id res chain seq x y z
N MET A 1 -11.11 -36.44 39.56
CA MET A 1 -9.83 -36.07 38.89
C MET A 1 -9.83 -36.29 37.38
N LYS A 2 -10.69 -37.17 36.82
CA LYS A 2 -10.74 -37.49 35.38
C LYS A 2 -11.18 -36.30 34.49
N ASP A 3 -12.12 -35.47 34.96
CA ASP A 3 -12.62 -34.32 34.19
C ASP A 3 -11.66 -33.13 34.09
N LYS A 4 -10.79 -32.95 35.09
CA LYS A 4 -9.80 -31.84 35.09
C LYS A 4 -8.72 -32.03 34.03
N GLY A 5 -8.34 -33.28 33.75
CA GLY A 5 -7.36 -33.61 32.71
C GLY A 5 -7.94 -33.44 31.30
N PHE A 6 -9.22 -33.80 31.10
CA PHE A 6 -9.90 -33.65 29.82
C PHE A 6 -10.08 -32.17 29.44
N MET A 7 -10.55 -31.34 30.38
CA MET A 7 -10.69 -29.89 30.14
C MET A 7 -9.34 -29.17 29.87
N LEU A 8 -8.24 -29.66 30.45
CA LEU A 8 -6.89 -29.14 30.20
C LEU A 8 -6.42 -29.41 28.77
N VAL A 9 -6.68 -30.62 28.27
CA VAL A 9 -6.33 -31.01 26.89
C VAL A 9 -7.17 -30.21 25.89
N ASP A 10 -8.47 -30.04 26.14
CA ASP A 10 -9.35 -29.23 25.29
C ASP A 10 -8.91 -27.76 25.25
N SER A 11 -8.48 -27.22 26.39
CA SER A 11 -7.96 -25.85 26.48
C SER A 11 -6.65 -25.68 25.70
N LEU A 12 -5.75 -26.67 25.77
CA LEU A 12 -4.51 -26.67 24.99
C LEU A 12 -4.78 -26.80 23.50
N LEU A 13 -5.73 -27.64 23.11
CA LEU A 13 -6.12 -27.83 21.72
C LEU A 13 -6.78 -26.56 21.15
N ALA A 14 -7.64 -25.89 21.91
CA ALA A 14 -8.18 -24.59 21.56
C ALA A 14 -7.06 -23.54 21.40
N MET A 15 -6.09 -23.49 22.32
CA MET A 15 -4.96 -22.57 22.24
C MET A 15 -4.10 -22.81 20.99
N LEU A 16 -3.87 -24.07 20.60
CA LEU A 16 -3.16 -24.40 19.37
C LEU A 16 -3.92 -23.95 18.12
N ILE A 17 -5.24 -24.19 18.08
CA ILE A 17 -6.09 -23.74 16.98
C ILE A 17 -6.06 -22.21 16.88
N PHE A 18 -6.21 -21.50 18.00
CA PHE A 18 -6.10 -20.03 18.01
C PHE A 18 -4.71 -19.56 17.57
N GLY A 19 -3.64 -20.24 17.97
CA GLY A 19 -2.28 -19.93 17.53
C GLY A 19 -2.13 -20.05 16.00
N ILE A 20 -2.67 -21.12 15.42
CA ILE A 20 -2.67 -21.31 13.96
C ILE A 20 -3.48 -20.20 13.28
N ILE A 21 -4.67 -19.88 13.77
CA ILE A 21 -5.53 -18.82 13.22
C ILE A 21 -4.79 -17.48 13.26
N ILE A 22 -4.21 -17.09 14.40
CA ILE A 22 -3.50 -15.82 14.57
C ILE A 22 -2.28 -15.76 13.65
N SER A 23 -1.55 -16.87 13.47
CA SER A 23 -0.37 -16.92 12.62
C SER A 23 -0.66 -16.60 11.15
N VAL A 24 -1.89 -16.85 10.69
CA VAL A 24 -2.35 -16.52 9.34
C VAL A 24 -2.98 -15.12 9.29
N LEU A 25 -3.78 -14.76 10.29
CA LEU A 25 -4.49 -13.48 10.31
C LEU A 25 -3.55 -12.29 10.48
N MET A 26 -2.51 -12.39 11.32
CA MET A 26 -1.59 -11.27 11.55
C MET A 26 -0.89 -10.79 10.27
N PRO A 27 -0.22 -11.66 9.49
CA PRO A 27 0.40 -11.25 8.22
C PRO A 27 -0.62 -10.68 7.23
N ALA A 28 -1.83 -11.25 7.17
CA ALA A 28 -2.87 -10.78 6.27
C ALA A 28 -3.31 -9.34 6.61
N VAL A 29 -3.50 -9.04 7.90
CA VAL A 29 -3.85 -7.68 8.36
C VAL A 29 -2.70 -6.70 8.07
N MET A 30 -1.45 -7.07 8.35
CA MET A 30 -0.29 -6.22 8.05
C MET A 30 -0.18 -5.91 6.56
N MET A 31 -0.40 -6.92 5.71
CA MET A 31 -0.38 -6.73 4.26
C MET A 31 -1.52 -5.83 3.77
N LEU A 32 -2.72 -5.95 4.36
CA LEU A 32 -3.85 -5.07 4.05
C LEU A 32 -3.56 -3.62 4.44
N GLU A 33 -3.04 -3.38 5.65
CA GLU A 33 -2.67 -2.03 6.08
C GLU A 33 -1.61 -1.42 5.17
N GLN A 34 -0.56 -2.19 4.85
CA GLN A 34 0.48 -1.73 3.93
C GLN A 34 -0.09 -1.40 2.55
N THR A 35 -0.96 -2.26 2.01
CA THR A 35 -1.61 -2.02 0.70
C THR A 35 -2.49 -0.78 0.73
N MET A 36 -3.22 -0.53 1.83
CA MET A 36 -4.04 0.68 1.99
C MET A 36 -3.16 1.93 2.01
N THR A 37 -2.06 1.93 2.78
CA THR A 37 -1.13 3.07 2.81
C THR A 37 -0.51 3.32 1.44
N GLU A 38 -0.02 2.29 0.76
CA GLU A 38 0.56 2.43 -0.59
C GLU A 38 -0.48 2.95 -1.60
N SER A 39 -1.73 2.51 -1.49
CA SER A 39 -2.83 2.97 -2.34
C SER A 39 -3.19 4.44 -2.09
N GLU A 40 -3.26 4.86 -0.82
CA GLU A 40 -3.50 6.26 -0.45
C GLU A 40 -2.40 7.18 -0.96
N GLU A 41 -1.14 6.80 -0.77
CA GLU A 41 0.00 7.56 -1.28
C GLU A 41 0.01 7.64 -2.81
N ALA A 42 -0.30 6.54 -3.50
CA ALA A 42 -0.38 6.51 -4.95
C ALA A 42 -1.53 7.40 -5.47
N LEU A 43 -2.70 7.35 -4.82
CA LEU A 43 -3.83 8.19 -5.15
C LEU A 43 -3.51 9.68 -4.95
N GLU A 44 -2.87 10.02 -3.84
CA GLU A 44 -2.46 11.39 -3.54
C GLU A 44 -1.44 11.90 -4.57
N PHE A 45 -0.44 11.08 -4.91
CA PHE A 45 0.54 11.42 -5.95
C PHE A 45 -0.14 11.68 -7.30
N ASN A 46 -0.99 10.75 -7.77
CA ASN A 46 -1.70 10.89 -9.03
C ASN A 46 -2.60 12.13 -9.04
N ARG A 47 -3.30 12.40 -7.94
CA ARG A 47 -4.13 13.59 -7.80
C ARG A 47 -3.32 14.88 -7.91
N ARG A 48 -2.18 14.97 -7.19
CA ARG A 48 -1.31 16.15 -7.24
C ARG A 48 -0.76 16.37 -8.65
N LEU A 49 -0.26 15.30 -9.28
CA LEU A 49 0.24 15.35 -10.65
C LEU A 49 -0.83 15.80 -11.64
N TYR A 50 -2.04 15.25 -11.54
CA TYR A 50 -3.16 15.64 -12.39
C TYR A 50 -3.52 17.13 -12.25
N LEU A 51 -3.61 17.63 -11.01
CA LEU A 51 -3.89 19.05 -10.76
C LEU A 51 -2.79 19.95 -11.29
N GLU A 52 -1.53 19.53 -11.17
CA GLU A 52 -0.39 20.28 -11.68
C GLU A 52 -0.34 20.29 -13.21
N ILE A 53 -0.68 19.18 -13.87
CA ILE A 53 -0.83 19.16 -15.33
C ILE A 53 -1.97 20.12 -15.75
N LEU A 54 -3.11 20.10 -15.06
CA LEU A 54 -4.24 21.00 -15.34
C LEU A 54 -3.94 22.48 -15.09
N SER A 55 -2.98 22.81 -14.22
CA SER A 55 -2.60 24.20 -13.99
C SER A 55 -1.72 24.78 -15.11
N HIS A 56 -1.33 23.96 -16.09
CA HIS A 56 -0.56 24.39 -17.26
C HIS A 56 -1.46 24.37 -18.51
N GLU A 57 -1.12 25.21 -19.49
CA GLU A 57 -1.89 25.31 -20.75
C GLU A 57 -1.86 24.01 -21.55
N ASP A 58 -0.70 23.34 -21.58
CA ASP A 58 -0.51 22.06 -22.23
C ASP A 58 0.55 21.20 -21.51
N PHE A 59 0.71 19.96 -21.98
CA PHE A 59 1.68 19.02 -21.43
C PHE A 59 3.14 19.49 -21.60
N GLU A 60 3.45 20.21 -22.68
CA GLU A 60 4.80 20.71 -22.94
C GLU A 60 5.17 21.87 -22.01
N ALA A 61 4.22 22.72 -21.66
CA ALA A 61 4.33 23.76 -20.65
C ALA A 61 4.59 23.13 -19.27
N PHE A 62 3.83 22.10 -18.89
CA PHE A 62 4.09 21.33 -17.67
C PHE A 62 5.50 20.70 -17.68
N ARG A 63 5.87 20.05 -18.79
CA ARG A 63 7.17 19.39 -18.94
C ARG A 63 8.35 20.34 -18.78
N ARG A 64 8.21 21.60 -19.19
CA ARG A 64 9.27 22.63 -19.08
C ARG A 64 9.31 23.31 -17.73
N SER A 65 8.17 23.46 -17.06
CA SER A 65 8.06 24.17 -15.78
C SER A 65 8.30 23.26 -14.58
N THR A 66 8.10 21.96 -14.74
CA THR A 66 8.07 21.05 -13.62
C THR A 66 9.46 20.77 -13.05
N SER A 67 9.62 20.98 -11.74
CA SER A 67 10.86 20.74 -11.00
C SER A 67 10.72 19.64 -9.95
N SER A 68 9.52 19.06 -9.83
CA SER A 68 9.19 18.04 -8.81
C SER A 68 9.08 16.63 -9.39
N TYR A 69 9.15 16.49 -10.71
CA TYR A 69 8.91 15.22 -11.41
C TYR A 69 9.97 14.95 -12.48
N MET A 70 10.23 13.66 -12.70
CA MET A 70 11.03 13.13 -13.79
C MET A 70 10.10 12.54 -14.83
N ILE A 71 10.24 12.97 -16.07
CA ILE A 71 9.41 12.53 -17.18
C ILE A 71 10.23 11.58 -18.04
N HIS A 72 9.77 10.34 -18.16
CA HIS A 72 10.25 9.34 -19.09
C HIS A 72 9.16 9.04 -20.13
N ASP A 73 9.50 8.40 -21.24
CA ASP A 73 8.63 8.25 -22.43
C ASP A 73 7.17 7.91 -22.13
N ASN A 74 6.90 6.97 -21.21
CA ASN A 74 5.54 6.56 -20.84
C ASN A 74 5.17 6.75 -19.36
N ARG A 75 6.02 7.45 -18.58
CA ARG A 75 5.82 7.57 -17.13
C ARG A 75 6.37 8.86 -16.55
N ILE A 76 5.67 9.38 -15.56
CA ILE A 76 6.06 10.57 -14.80
C ILE A 76 6.25 10.15 -13.35
N CYS A 77 7.47 10.29 -12.85
CA CYS A 77 7.87 9.84 -11.53
C CYS A 77 8.19 11.04 -10.62
N SER A 78 8.03 10.90 -9.32
CA SER A 78 8.49 11.93 -8.39
C SER A 78 10.02 11.96 -8.31
N ILE A 79 10.63 13.15 -8.32
CA ILE A 79 12.09 13.29 -8.06
C ILE A 79 12.44 12.83 -6.64
N LYS A 80 11.52 13.00 -5.68
CA LYS A 80 11.76 12.61 -4.28
C LYS A 80 11.70 11.10 -4.07
N ASN A 81 11.02 10.37 -4.96
CA ASN A 81 10.86 8.92 -4.86
C ASN A 81 10.61 8.32 -6.24
N GLU A 82 11.65 7.75 -6.85
CA GLU A 82 11.59 7.18 -8.20
C GLU A 82 10.67 5.96 -8.32
N LYS A 83 10.25 5.36 -7.21
CA LYS A 83 9.26 4.27 -7.21
C LYS A 83 7.82 4.77 -7.37
N ARG A 84 7.55 6.07 -7.14
CA ARG A 84 6.23 6.68 -7.33
C ARG A 84 6.14 7.24 -8.74
N CYS A 85 5.53 6.47 -9.64
CA CYS A 85 5.33 6.85 -11.03
C CYS A 85 3.85 6.70 -11.42
N ALA A 86 3.39 7.63 -12.26
CA ALA A 86 2.16 7.51 -13.02
C ALA A 86 2.50 7.10 -14.45
N TYR A 87 1.69 6.24 -15.05
CA TYR A 87 1.84 5.79 -16.44
C TYR A 87 0.80 6.47 -17.32
N PHE A 88 1.20 6.83 -18.54
CA PHE A 88 0.35 7.47 -19.53
C PHE A 88 0.39 6.62 -20.80
N GLU A 89 -0.79 6.20 -21.27
CA GLU A 89 -0.99 5.61 -22.60
C GLU A 89 -1.49 6.69 -23.58
#